data_AF-A0A1C6JGG2-F1
#
_entry.id   AF-A0A1C6JGG2-F1
#
_cell.length_a   1.000
_cell.length_b   1.000
_cell.length_c   1.000
_cell.angle_alpha   90.00
_cell.angle_beta   90.00
_cell.angle_gamma   90.00
#
_symmetry.space_group_name_H-M   'P 1'
#
loop_
_entity.id
_entity.type
_entity.pdbx_description
1 polymer ?
#
loop_
_entity_poly.entity_id
_entity_poly.type
_entity_poly.pdbx_seq_one_letter_code
_entity_poly.pdbx_strand_id
1 'polypeptide(L)'
;MPGYKVKPSPQQVKRRRVRAVGYTFLTLALLGAIFLVTLGVKGVLWLTDDSDERLEYQKYLEPVVMLDPVPFDDAGKASEEFLLQSAMWAVLKNEDTSRYATDDAGNVLLPAADLDLYGAKLFGTHVKLKHQSFGSDLLFVYDEEKQVYRLPAAGMMGYYTPYVAKMKKSGDVIRLTVGYVPSGSTWTGDAKGNVYAPEVDKTMIYVLQKDGKSYYIHAIKEAEDDEKLENDTSYQKKTKSGAESSSSKSSSSAASSQRQGQTGEDTDNTAPQAQ
;
A
#
# COMPACT_ATOMS: atom_id res chain seq x y z
N MET A 1 46.19 57.69 -55.95
CA MET A 1 46.92 56.66 -55.18
C MET A 1 45.88 55.70 -54.57
N PRO A 2 45.64 54.51 -55.15
CA PRO A 2 44.69 53.55 -54.57
C PRO A 2 45.36 52.71 -53.47
N GLY A 3 44.68 52.58 -52.33
CA GLY A 3 45.17 51.85 -51.14
C GLY A 3 45.07 50.33 -51.30
N TYR A 4 46.19 49.64 -51.05
CA TYR A 4 46.26 48.18 -51.06
C TYR A 4 45.61 47.58 -49.80
N LYS A 5 44.52 46.81 -49.98
CA LYS A 5 43.98 45.92 -48.94
C LYS A 5 44.80 44.62 -48.90
N VAL A 6 45.47 44.38 -47.77
CA VAL A 6 46.18 43.13 -47.50
C VAL A 6 45.16 41.99 -47.33
N LYS A 7 45.20 41.00 -48.23
CA LYS A 7 44.41 39.76 -48.10
C LYS A 7 45.04 38.86 -47.04
N PRO A 8 44.26 38.30 -46.09
CA PRO A 8 44.80 37.41 -45.07
C PRO A 8 45.30 36.10 -45.71
N SER A 9 46.46 35.63 -45.24
CA SER A 9 47.12 34.44 -45.78
C SER A 9 46.34 33.15 -45.45
N PRO A 10 46.37 32.13 -46.34
CA PRO A 10 45.54 30.92 -46.24
C PRO A 10 45.82 30.05 -45.01
N GLN A 11 46.94 30.27 -44.30
CA GLN A 11 47.30 29.50 -43.11
C GLN A 11 46.53 29.91 -41.85
N GLN A 12 46.03 31.15 -41.76
CA GLN A 12 45.28 31.63 -40.59
C GLN A 12 43.81 31.17 -40.59
N VAL A 13 43.22 30.92 -41.76
CA VAL A 13 41.84 30.46 -41.90
C VAL A 13 41.69 28.99 -41.48
N LYS A 14 42.71 28.15 -41.77
CA LYS A 14 42.74 26.74 -41.36
C LYS A 14 42.69 26.57 -39.84
N ARG A 15 43.52 27.32 -39.09
CA ARG A 15 43.59 27.22 -37.60
C ARG A 15 42.28 27.63 -36.90
N ARG A 16 41.52 28.58 -37.47
CA ARG A 16 40.20 28.98 -36.93
C ARG A 16 39.14 27.90 -37.14
N ARG A 17 39.14 27.20 -38.30
CA ARG A 17 38.21 26.08 -38.53
C ARG A 17 38.51 24.88 -37.63
N VAL A 18 39.78 24.54 -37.37
CA VAL A 18 40.11 23.44 -36.46
C VAL A 18 39.70 23.75 -35.01
N ARG A 19 39.83 25.00 -34.56
CA ARG A 19 39.34 25.42 -33.23
C ARG A 19 37.82 25.37 -33.12
N ALA A 20 37.07 25.77 -34.15
CA ALA A 20 35.61 25.73 -34.13
C ALA A 20 35.06 24.29 -34.02
N VAL A 21 35.68 23.34 -34.72
CA VAL A 21 35.31 21.91 -34.64
C VAL A 21 35.63 21.32 -33.26
N GLY A 22 36.74 21.73 -32.64
CA GLY A 22 37.06 21.32 -31.27
C GLY A 22 36.00 21.74 -30.25
N TYR A 23 35.49 22.98 -30.36
CA TYR A 23 34.42 23.47 -29.48
C TYR A 23 33.11 22.70 -29.66
N THR A 24 32.72 22.35 -30.88
CA THR A 24 31.49 21.57 -31.11
C THR A 24 31.57 20.17 -30.51
N PHE A 25 32.73 19.52 -30.61
CA PHE A 25 32.95 18.23 -29.95
C PHE A 25 32.93 18.35 -28.43
N LEU A 26 33.52 19.42 -27.88
CA LEU A 26 33.52 19.66 -26.44
C LEU A 26 32.10 19.90 -25.90
N THR A 27 31.28 20.69 -26.60
CA THR A 27 29.88 20.93 -26.20
C THR A 27 29.04 19.66 -26.32
N LEU A 28 29.27 18.85 -27.36
CA LEU A 28 28.54 17.60 -27.55
C LEU A 28 28.92 16.56 -26.49
N ALA A 29 30.21 16.48 -26.14
CA ALA A 29 30.69 15.64 -25.04
C ALA A 29 30.11 16.07 -23.69
N LEU A 30 30.02 17.38 -23.43
CA LEU A 30 29.44 17.91 -22.20
C LEU A 30 27.94 17.58 -22.08
N LEU A 31 27.18 17.79 -23.17
CA LEU A 31 25.76 17.44 -23.21
C LEU A 31 25.53 15.93 -23.08
N GLY A 32 26.37 15.11 -23.73
CA GLY A 32 26.33 13.65 -23.59
C GLY A 32 26.63 13.19 -22.17
N ALA A 33 27.60 13.81 -21.49
CA ALA A 33 27.91 13.51 -20.09
C ALA A 33 26.76 13.89 -19.15
N ILE A 34 26.15 15.06 -19.33
CA ILE A 34 24.97 15.48 -18.55
C ILE A 34 23.81 14.51 -18.77
N PHE A 35 23.59 14.07 -20.00
CA PHE A 35 22.54 13.10 -20.32
C PHE A 35 22.82 11.74 -19.68
N LEU A 36 24.06 11.25 -19.71
CA LEU A 36 24.45 10.01 -19.04
C LEU A 36 24.27 10.06 -17.53
N VAL A 37 24.67 11.17 -16.88
CA VAL A 37 24.52 11.33 -15.43
C VAL A 37 23.04 11.42 -15.04
N THR A 38 22.24 12.19 -15.77
CA THR A 38 20.81 12.34 -15.46
C THR A 38 20.03 11.05 -15.72
N LEU A 39 20.34 10.32 -16.79
CA LEU A 39 19.71 9.04 -17.11
C LEU A 39 20.19 7.91 -16.20
N GLY A 40 21.47 7.92 -15.80
CA GLY A 40 22.03 6.96 -14.82
C GLY A 40 21.42 7.13 -13.43
N VAL A 41 21.32 8.36 -12.93
CA VAL A 41 20.74 8.62 -11.60
C VAL A 41 19.22 8.39 -11.59
N LYS A 42 18.50 8.74 -12.65
CA LYS A 42 17.05 8.47 -12.76
C LYS A 42 16.71 7.01 -13.03
N GLY A 43 17.52 6.31 -13.82
CA GLY A 43 17.33 4.89 -14.12
C GLY A 43 17.51 4.01 -12.88
N VAL A 44 18.44 4.36 -11.99
CA VAL A 44 18.64 3.64 -10.72
C VAL A 44 17.47 3.85 -9.75
N LEU A 45 16.85 5.03 -9.74
CA LEU A 45 15.68 5.30 -8.90
C LEU A 45 14.42 4.57 -9.37
N TRP A 46 14.22 4.44 -10.69
CA TRP A 46 13.05 3.73 -11.25
C TRP A 46 13.13 2.21 -11.06
N LEU A 47 14.33 1.64 -10.91
CA LEU A 47 14.53 0.21 -10.59
C LEU A 47 14.34 -0.13 -9.10
N THR A 48 14.14 0.87 -8.23
CA THR A 48 13.95 0.68 -6.78
C THR A 48 12.58 1.10 -6.28
N ASP A 49 11.65 1.42 -7.19
CA ASP A 49 10.28 1.72 -6.82
C ASP A 49 9.48 0.43 -6.61
N ASP A 50 9.88 -0.37 -5.63
CA ASP A 50 9.16 -1.59 -5.22
C ASP A 50 7.83 -1.26 -4.50
N SER A 51 7.30 -0.05 -4.67
CA SER A 51 6.10 0.41 -3.98
C SER A 51 4.86 -0.37 -4.40
N ASP A 52 4.76 -0.71 -5.69
CA ASP A 52 3.66 -1.54 -6.21
C ASP A 52 3.78 -2.99 -5.72
N GLU A 53 4.98 -3.57 -5.77
CA GLU A 53 5.21 -4.95 -5.27
C GLU A 53 4.96 -5.05 -3.76
N ARG A 54 5.37 -4.02 -2.99
CA ARG A 54 5.06 -3.93 -1.56
C ARG A 54 3.55 -3.85 -1.30
N LEU A 55 2.79 -3.14 -2.13
CA LEU A 55 1.33 -3.06 -2.00
C LEU A 55 0.67 -4.41 -2.30
N GLU A 56 1.17 -5.17 -3.27
CA GLU A 56 0.71 -6.54 -3.53
C GLU A 56 0.96 -7.45 -2.33
N TYR A 57 2.15 -7.40 -1.73
CA TYR A 57 2.42 -8.17 -0.51
C TYR A 57 1.59 -7.69 0.68
N GLN A 58 1.28 -6.41 0.80
CA GLN A 58 0.35 -5.92 1.84
C GLN A 58 -1.03 -6.57 1.68
N LYS A 59 -1.62 -6.54 0.48
CA LYS A 59 -2.91 -7.21 0.21
C LYS A 59 -2.84 -8.72 0.47
N TYR A 60 -1.73 -9.34 0.07
CA TYR A 60 -1.51 -10.77 0.28
C TYR A 60 -1.41 -11.16 1.76
N LEU A 61 -0.75 -10.32 2.58
CA LEU A 61 -0.56 -10.56 4.01
C LEU A 61 -1.74 -10.09 4.88
N GLU A 62 -2.64 -9.26 4.34
CA GLU A 62 -3.80 -8.73 5.05
C GLU A 62 -4.62 -9.79 5.81
N PRO A 63 -5.04 -10.91 5.21
CA PRO A 63 -5.83 -11.94 5.91
C PRO A 63 -5.09 -12.63 7.08
N VAL A 64 -3.78 -12.49 7.12
CA VAL A 64 -2.92 -13.04 8.18
C VAL A 64 -2.65 -11.99 9.25
N VAL A 65 -2.18 -10.80 8.85
CA VAL A 65 -1.78 -9.73 9.76
C VAL A 65 -2.97 -9.23 10.59
N MET A 66 -4.18 -9.21 10.02
CA MET A 66 -5.39 -8.78 10.72
C MET A 66 -5.74 -9.62 11.96
N LEU A 67 -5.19 -10.84 12.05
CA LEU A 67 -5.43 -11.77 13.17
C LEU A 67 -4.35 -11.73 14.25
N ASP A 68 -3.28 -10.96 14.05
CA ASP A 68 -2.09 -10.95 14.90
C ASP A 68 -1.58 -12.36 15.29
N PRO A 69 -1.03 -13.13 14.33
CA PRO A 69 -0.54 -14.47 14.62
C PRO A 69 0.56 -14.49 15.66
N VAL A 70 0.58 -15.58 16.42
CA VAL A 70 1.74 -16.00 17.21
C VAL A 70 2.88 -16.36 16.24
N PRO A 71 4.14 -15.93 16.50
CA PRO A 71 5.30 -16.32 15.70
C PRO A 71 5.44 -17.84 15.56
N PHE A 72 5.86 -18.30 14.39
CA PHE A 72 6.14 -19.70 14.11
C PHE A 72 7.30 -19.84 13.12
N ASP A 73 8.13 -20.86 13.30
CA ASP A 73 9.25 -21.16 12.41
C ASP A 73 8.85 -21.95 11.16
N ASP A 74 7.68 -22.58 11.18
CA ASP A 74 7.14 -23.38 10.08
C ASP A 74 5.62 -23.27 10.08
N ALA A 75 5.01 -23.04 8.91
CA ALA A 75 3.57 -22.90 8.75
C ALA A 75 2.77 -24.12 9.23
N GLY A 76 3.35 -25.33 9.16
CA GLY A 76 2.73 -26.54 9.70
C GLY A 76 2.69 -26.61 11.23
N LYS A 77 3.39 -25.70 11.94
CA LYS A 77 3.33 -25.57 13.40
C LYS A 77 2.38 -24.46 13.86
N ALA A 78 1.80 -23.70 12.94
CA ALA A 78 0.81 -22.68 13.28
C ALA A 78 -0.47 -23.34 13.83
N SER A 79 -1.28 -22.60 14.58
CA SER A 79 -2.52 -23.15 15.12
C SER A 79 -3.54 -23.43 14.00
N GLU A 80 -4.23 -24.56 14.10
CA GLU A 80 -5.23 -25.00 13.11
C GLU A 80 -6.32 -23.93 12.91
N GLU A 81 -6.76 -23.29 13.99
CA GLU A 81 -7.75 -22.21 13.96
C GLU A 81 -7.24 -20.98 13.22
N PHE A 82 -6.00 -20.55 13.47
CA PHE A 82 -5.40 -19.42 12.76
C PHE A 82 -5.28 -19.68 11.26
N LEU A 83 -4.78 -20.86 10.88
CA LEU A 83 -4.65 -21.25 9.47
C LEU A 83 -6.00 -21.20 8.75
N LEU A 84 -7.04 -21.74 9.40
CA LEU A 84 -8.40 -21.78 8.87
C LEU A 84 -9.02 -20.38 8.78
N GLN A 85 -8.87 -19.56 9.82
CA GLN A 85 -9.38 -18.20 9.87
C GLN A 85 -8.68 -17.30 8.84
N SER A 86 -7.36 -17.42 8.67
CA SER A 86 -6.62 -16.70 7.63
C SER A 86 -7.05 -17.12 6.24
N ALA A 87 -7.23 -18.42 5.97
CA ALA A 87 -7.71 -18.90 4.68
C ALA A 87 -9.11 -18.33 4.36
N MET A 88 -10.00 -18.30 5.36
CA MET A 88 -11.34 -17.74 5.21
C MET A 88 -11.30 -16.23 4.90
N TRP A 89 -10.49 -15.48 5.63
CA TRP A 89 -10.29 -14.06 5.34
C TRP A 89 -9.70 -13.81 3.96
N ALA A 90 -8.80 -14.68 3.51
CA ALA A 90 -8.22 -14.59 2.19
C ALA A 90 -9.27 -14.79 1.10
N VAL A 91 -10.22 -15.71 1.28
CA VAL A 91 -11.36 -15.85 0.37
C VAL A 91 -12.22 -14.59 0.41
N LEU A 92 -12.67 -14.16 1.59
CA LEU A 92 -13.56 -13.01 1.74
C LEU A 92 -13.01 -11.70 1.16
N LYS A 93 -11.68 -11.52 1.17
CA LYS A 93 -11.00 -10.32 0.67
C LYS A 93 -10.62 -10.39 -0.80
N ASN A 94 -10.28 -11.57 -1.31
CA ASN A 94 -9.77 -11.73 -2.68
C ASN A 94 -10.82 -12.25 -3.66
N GLU A 95 -11.94 -12.78 -3.18
CA GLU A 95 -13.01 -13.30 -4.01
C GLU A 95 -14.26 -12.42 -3.94
N ASP A 96 -14.95 -12.32 -5.08
CA ASP A 96 -16.30 -11.77 -5.08
C ASP A 96 -17.25 -12.75 -4.37
N THR A 97 -17.62 -12.40 -3.14
CA THR A 97 -18.47 -13.21 -2.27
C THR A 97 -19.91 -13.29 -2.76
N SER A 98 -20.31 -12.44 -3.72
CA SER A 98 -21.65 -12.48 -4.34
C SER A 98 -21.88 -13.72 -5.19
N ARG A 99 -20.81 -14.43 -5.59
CA ARG A 99 -20.91 -15.69 -6.34
C ARG A 99 -21.52 -16.83 -5.51
N TYR A 100 -21.42 -16.73 -4.19
CA TYR A 100 -21.76 -17.81 -3.28
C TYR A 100 -23.26 -17.84 -3.01
N ALA A 101 -23.79 -19.04 -2.83
CA ALA A 101 -25.17 -19.21 -2.43
C ALA A 101 -25.40 -18.60 -1.04
N THR A 102 -26.61 -18.13 -0.81
CA THR A 102 -27.04 -17.61 0.49
C THR A 102 -28.13 -18.51 1.06
N ASP A 103 -28.12 -18.77 2.36
CA ASP A 103 -29.20 -19.50 3.02
C ASP A 103 -30.44 -18.62 3.28
N ASP A 104 -31.53 -19.23 3.77
CA ASP A 104 -32.80 -18.54 4.05
C ASP A 104 -32.66 -17.43 5.10
N ALA A 105 -31.61 -17.46 5.92
CA ALA A 105 -31.29 -16.46 6.93
C ALA A 105 -30.36 -15.34 6.41
N GLY A 106 -29.97 -15.38 5.14
CA GLY A 106 -29.08 -14.38 4.55
C GLY A 106 -27.59 -14.67 4.77
N ASN A 107 -27.21 -15.86 5.24
CA ASN A 107 -25.81 -16.24 5.45
C ASN A 107 -25.16 -16.72 4.16
N VAL A 108 -23.92 -16.31 3.91
CA VAL A 108 -23.13 -16.78 2.77
C VAL A 108 -22.67 -18.22 3.01
N LEU A 109 -22.87 -19.09 2.03
CA LEU A 109 -22.44 -20.49 2.03
C LEU A 109 -21.13 -20.62 1.27
N LEU A 110 -20.03 -20.72 2.02
CA LEU A 110 -18.68 -20.78 1.47
C LEU A 110 -18.17 -22.23 1.41
N PRO A 111 -17.83 -22.78 0.22
CA PRO A 111 -17.31 -24.13 0.10
C PRO A 111 -15.95 -24.31 0.80
N ALA A 112 -15.77 -25.43 1.50
CA ALA A 112 -14.50 -25.80 2.14
C ALA A 112 -13.33 -25.89 1.14
N ALA A 113 -13.62 -26.33 -0.09
CA ALA A 113 -12.63 -26.43 -1.16
C ALA A 113 -11.97 -25.07 -1.51
N ASP A 114 -12.70 -23.96 -1.40
CA ASP A 114 -12.14 -22.64 -1.64
C ASP A 114 -11.21 -22.24 -0.48
N LEU A 115 -11.54 -22.59 0.77
CA LEU A 115 -10.63 -22.38 1.89
C LEU A 115 -9.35 -23.19 1.70
N ASP A 116 -9.43 -24.45 1.25
CA ASP A 116 -8.24 -25.26 0.98
C ASP A 116 -7.36 -24.65 -0.11
N LEU A 117 -7.96 -24.14 -1.19
CA LEU A 117 -7.24 -23.46 -2.26
C LEU A 117 -6.50 -22.23 -1.75
N TYR A 118 -7.17 -21.39 -0.96
CA TYR A 118 -6.58 -20.15 -0.43
C TYR A 118 -5.61 -20.41 0.73
N GLY A 119 -5.87 -21.41 1.56
CA GLY A 119 -4.93 -21.89 2.58
C GLY A 119 -3.65 -22.42 1.95
N ALA A 120 -3.75 -23.21 0.88
CA ALA A 120 -2.59 -23.67 0.13
C ALA A 120 -1.82 -22.52 -0.55
N LYS A 121 -2.51 -21.47 -1.01
CA LYS A 121 -1.86 -20.26 -1.53
C LYS A 121 -1.10 -19.52 -0.42
N LEU A 122 -1.68 -19.41 0.77
CA LEU A 122 -1.08 -18.67 1.89
C LEU A 122 0.06 -19.42 2.57
N PHE A 123 -0.10 -20.71 2.82
CA PHE A 123 0.77 -21.52 3.69
C PHE A 123 1.49 -22.65 2.96
N GLY A 124 1.21 -22.84 1.66
CA GLY A 124 1.79 -23.88 0.81
C GLY A 124 0.96 -25.17 0.81
N THR A 125 1.10 -25.97 -0.23
CA THR A 125 0.28 -27.19 -0.44
C THR A 125 0.57 -28.33 0.54
N HIS A 126 1.64 -28.20 1.34
CA HIS A 126 2.04 -29.18 2.34
C HIS A 126 1.26 -29.01 3.66
N VAL A 127 0.72 -27.82 3.92
CA VAL A 127 -0.13 -27.54 5.08
C VAL A 127 -1.56 -27.95 4.76
N LYS A 128 -2.15 -28.80 5.59
CA LYS A 128 -3.55 -29.20 5.47
C LYS A 128 -4.39 -28.44 6.47
N LEU A 129 -5.46 -27.80 5.99
CA LEU A 129 -6.45 -27.20 6.86
C LEU A 129 -7.28 -28.30 7.52
N LYS A 130 -7.63 -28.09 8.78
CA LYS A 130 -8.56 -28.94 9.50
C LYS A 130 -9.86 -28.18 9.67
N HIS A 131 -10.88 -28.62 8.95
CA HIS A 131 -12.18 -27.96 9.00
C HIS A 131 -12.88 -28.24 10.32
N GLN A 132 -13.22 -27.16 11.01
CA GLN A 132 -14.02 -27.15 12.23
C GLN A 132 -14.82 -25.85 12.28
N SER A 133 -15.84 -25.80 13.14
CA SER A 133 -16.51 -24.54 13.50
C SER A 133 -15.63 -23.74 14.45
N PHE A 134 -15.59 -22.41 14.30
CA PHE A 134 -14.71 -21.53 15.09
C PHE A 134 -15.27 -20.10 15.18
N GLY A 135 -14.54 -19.23 15.90
CA GLY A 135 -14.93 -17.84 16.15
C GLY A 135 -15.76 -17.66 17.43
N SER A 136 -15.72 -16.45 17.99
CA SER A 136 -16.54 -16.07 19.14
C SER A 136 -18.03 -16.25 18.78
N ASP A 137 -18.80 -16.89 19.66
CA ASP A 137 -20.22 -17.17 19.47
C ASP A 137 -20.58 -18.01 18.23
N LEU A 138 -19.68 -18.88 17.74
CA LEU A 138 -19.93 -19.78 16.59
C LEU A 138 -20.30 -19.03 15.30
N LEU A 139 -19.73 -17.84 15.10
CA LEU A 139 -19.92 -17.03 13.89
C LEU A 139 -19.57 -17.80 12.60
N PHE A 140 -18.69 -18.80 12.66
CA PHE A 140 -18.35 -19.66 11.54
C PHE A 140 -18.78 -21.10 11.82
N VAL A 141 -19.92 -21.48 11.27
CA VAL A 141 -20.48 -22.83 11.43
C VAL A 141 -20.10 -23.68 10.24
N TYR A 142 -19.40 -24.78 10.50
CA TYR A 142 -19.07 -25.78 9.49
C TYR A 142 -20.17 -26.85 9.38
N ASP A 143 -20.67 -27.06 8.17
CA ASP A 143 -21.62 -28.10 7.82
C ASP A 143 -20.85 -29.27 7.17
N GLU A 144 -20.60 -30.33 7.95
CA GLU A 144 -19.81 -31.48 7.51
C GLU A 144 -20.47 -32.26 6.35
N GLU A 145 -21.80 -32.30 6.29
CA GLU A 145 -22.51 -33.04 5.24
C GLU A 145 -22.35 -32.37 3.88
N LYS A 146 -22.41 -31.04 3.86
CA LYS A 146 -22.32 -30.23 2.64
C LYS A 146 -20.91 -29.72 2.36
N GLN A 147 -19.98 -29.84 3.31
CA GLN A 147 -18.62 -29.28 3.26
C GLN A 147 -18.65 -27.77 2.98
N VAL A 148 -19.54 -27.04 3.67
CA VAL A 148 -19.69 -25.59 3.54
C VAL A 148 -19.64 -24.89 4.89
N TYR A 149 -19.10 -23.68 4.90
CA TYR A 149 -19.15 -22.75 6.01
C TYR A 149 -20.34 -21.81 5.85
N ARG A 150 -21.06 -21.56 6.95
CA ARG A 150 -22.09 -20.52 7.02
C ARG A 150 -21.49 -19.28 7.65
N LEU A 151 -21.52 -18.16 6.92
CA LEU A 151 -21.00 -16.89 7.38
C LEU A 151 -22.13 -15.85 7.46
N PRO A 152 -22.27 -15.14 8.59
CA PRO A 152 -23.23 -14.05 8.68
C PRO A 152 -22.86 -12.92 7.73
N ALA A 153 -23.87 -12.26 7.16
CA ALA A 153 -23.67 -11.14 6.24
C ALA A 153 -23.04 -9.89 6.91
N ALA A 154 -23.07 -9.81 8.25
CA ALA A 154 -22.39 -8.76 8.99
C ALA A 154 -20.87 -8.91 8.85
N GLY A 155 -20.27 -8.01 8.08
CA GLY A 155 -18.83 -7.99 7.85
C GLY A 155 -18.06 -7.86 9.16
N MET A 156 -17.12 -8.77 9.39
CA MET A 156 -16.17 -8.66 10.50
C MET A 156 -15.07 -7.65 10.13
N MET A 157 -14.59 -6.89 11.12
CA MET A 157 -13.47 -5.98 10.93
C MET A 157 -12.16 -6.62 11.42
N GLY A 158 -11.09 -6.44 10.65
CA GLY A 158 -9.74 -6.73 11.10
C GLY A 158 -9.23 -5.69 12.10
N TYR A 159 -8.33 -6.11 12.98
CA TYR A 159 -7.71 -5.22 13.96
C TYR A 159 -6.53 -4.44 13.37
N TYR A 160 -5.81 -5.05 12.44
CA TYR A 160 -4.59 -4.49 11.86
C TYR A 160 -4.59 -4.54 10.34
N THR A 161 -3.95 -3.54 9.73
CA THR A 161 -3.61 -3.48 8.31
C THR A 161 -2.10 -3.66 8.16
N PRO A 162 -1.61 -4.50 7.23
CA PRO A 162 -0.18 -4.68 7.02
C PRO A 162 0.46 -3.48 6.32
N TYR A 163 1.62 -3.06 6.82
CA TYR A 163 2.51 -2.11 6.15
C TYR A 163 3.87 -2.74 5.88
N VAL A 164 4.15 -3.07 4.63
CA VAL A 164 5.43 -3.67 4.23
C VAL A 164 6.47 -2.56 4.06
N ALA A 165 7.33 -2.38 5.05
CA ALA A 165 8.33 -1.31 5.07
C ALA A 165 9.64 -1.70 4.36
N LYS A 166 10.08 -2.96 4.52
CA LYS A 166 11.30 -3.46 3.89
C LYS A 166 11.03 -4.82 3.26
N MET A 167 11.66 -5.06 2.11
CA MET A 167 11.62 -6.34 1.40
C MET A 167 13.05 -6.72 1.02
N LYS A 168 13.45 -7.95 1.34
CA LYS A 168 14.75 -8.53 0.95
C LYS A 168 14.49 -9.86 0.26
N LYS A 169 14.78 -9.93 -1.04
CA LYS A 169 14.66 -11.15 -1.84
C LYS A 169 16.02 -11.84 -1.95
N SER A 170 16.07 -13.14 -1.63
CA SER A 170 17.28 -13.97 -1.65
C SER A 170 16.96 -15.32 -2.27
N GLY A 171 17.16 -15.43 -3.58
CA GLY A 171 16.85 -16.65 -4.34
C GLY A 171 15.37 -17.02 -4.27
N ASP A 172 15.08 -18.15 -3.65
CA ASP A 172 13.72 -18.69 -3.47
C ASP A 172 13.03 -18.25 -2.17
N VAL A 173 13.65 -17.33 -1.42
CA VAL A 173 13.12 -16.80 -0.15
C VAL A 173 12.95 -15.28 -0.24
N ILE A 174 11.82 -14.78 0.25
CA ILE A 174 11.57 -13.34 0.43
C ILE A 174 11.35 -13.07 1.90
N ARG A 175 12.07 -12.09 2.43
CA ARG A 175 11.94 -11.62 3.81
C ARG A 175 11.31 -10.25 3.81
N LEU A 176 10.14 -10.14 4.45
CA LEU A 176 9.37 -8.91 4.55
C LEU A 176 9.39 -8.42 6.00
N THR A 177 9.72 -7.14 6.20
CA THR A 177 9.53 -6.44 7.46
C THR A 177 8.18 -5.74 7.42
N VAL A 178 7.27 -6.18 8.28
CA VAL A 178 5.85 -5.81 8.24
C VAL A 178 5.47 -5.09 9.53
N GLY A 179 5.02 -3.86 9.39
CA GLY A 179 4.40 -3.09 10.46
C GLY A 179 2.90 -3.40 10.56
N TYR A 180 2.41 -3.47 11.78
CA TYR A 180 1.01 -3.68 12.12
C TYR A 180 0.40 -2.31 12.39
N VAL A 181 -0.48 -1.87 11.50
CA VAL A 181 -1.13 -0.57 11.57
C VAL A 181 -2.54 -0.76 12.12
N PRO A 182 -2.90 -0.19 13.29
CA PRO A 182 -4.24 -0.33 13.86
C PRO A 182 -5.32 0.26 12.96
N SER A 183 -6.50 -0.35 12.95
CA SER A 183 -7.70 0.17 12.28
C SER A 183 -8.02 1.59 12.77
N GLY A 184 -7.87 2.59 11.89
CA GLY A 184 -8.06 4.02 12.19
C GLY A 184 -6.80 4.88 12.07
N SER A 185 -5.62 4.26 12.07
CA SER A 185 -4.35 4.93 11.75
C SER A 185 -4.32 5.22 10.24
N THR A 186 -4.63 6.46 9.88
CA THR A 186 -4.65 6.93 8.49
C THR A 186 -3.41 7.75 8.20
N TRP A 187 -2.99 7.75 6.93
CA TRP A 187 -2.03 8.72 6.42
C TRP A 187 -2.54 10.12 6.74
N THR A 188 -1.92 10.75 7.73
CA THR A 188 -2.34 12.05 8.21
C THR A 188 -1.57 13.11 7.44
N GLY A 189 -2.29 14.10 6.93
CA GLY A 189 -1.71 15.24 6.25
C GLY A 189 -1.75 16.47 7.15
N ASP A 190 -0.65 17.22 7.29
CA ASP A 190 -0.78 18.57 7.86
C ASP A 190 -1.25 19.58 6.79
N ALA A 191 -1.73 20.74 7.23
CA ALA A 191 -2.14 21.83 6.33
C ALA A 191 -0.98 22.37 5.45
N LYS A 192 0.26 21.92 5.67
CA LYS A 192 1.45 22.27 4.89
C LYS A 192 1.76 21.22 3.81
N GLY A 193 0.93 20.19 3.67
CA GLY A 193 1.07 19.13 2.67
C GLY A 193 2.09 18.06 3.03
N ASN A 194 2.52 17.98 4.29
CA ASN A 194 3.32 16.86 4.79
C ASN A 194 2.39 15.67 5.00
N VAL A 195 2.80 14.49 4.54
CA VAL A 195 2.05 13.24 4.75
C VAL A 195 2.84 12.37 5.72
N TYR A 196 2.21 11.99 6.83
CA TYR A 196 2.79 11.13 7.86
C TYR A 196 2.45 9.67 7.56
N ALA A 197 3.45 8.81 7.69
CA ALA A 197 3.25 7.36 7.64
C ALA A 197 2.31 6.94 8.79
N PRO A 198 1.48 5.91 8.59
CA PRO A 198 0.64 5.39 9.65
C PRO A 198 1.50 4.89 10.82
N GLU A 199 1.03 5.14 12.04
CA GLU A 199 1.66 4.67 13.26
C GLU A 199 1.63 3.13 13.29
N VAL A 200 2.81 2.53 13.41
CA VAL A 200 3.06 1.10 13.53
C VAL A 200 3.05 0.73 15.01
N ASP A 201 2.17 -0.18 15.39
CA ASP A 201 2.05 -0.69 16.77
C ASP A 201 3.07 -1.80 17.04
N LYS A 202 3.27 -2.68 16.06
CA LYS A 202 4.14 -3.86 16.15
C LYS A 202 4.86 -4.12 14.84
N THR A 203 6.08 -4.64 14.90
CA THR A 203 6.84 -5.07 13.72
C THR A 203 7.10 -6.58 13.77
N MET A 204 6.79 -7.28 12.68
CA MET A 204 7.06 -8.70 12.50
C MET A 204 7.78 -8.96 11.20
N ILE A 205 8.48 -10.08 11.14
CA ILE A 205 9.20 -10.55 9.97
C ILE A 205 8.44 -11.73 9.35
N TYR A 206 8.05 -11.57 8.10
CA TYR A 206 7.44 -12.63 7.31
C TYR A 206 8.49 -13.22 6.36
N VAL A 207 8.68 -14.53 6.44
CA VAL A 207 9.55 -15.29 5.54
C VAL A 207 8.66 -16.06 4.57
N LEU A 208 8.65 -15.60 3.33
CA LEU A 208 7.99 -16.26 2.22
C LEU A 208 8.97 -17.20 1.53
N GLN A 209 8.51 -18.40 1.20
CA GLN A 209 9.25 -19.39 0.43
C GLN A 209 8.55 -19.69 -0.88
N LYS A 210 9.34 -19.91 -1.93
CA LYS A 210 8.80 -20.22 -3.25
C LYS A 210 8.35 -21.68 -3.33
N ASP A 211 7.13 -21.87 -3.82
CA ASP A 211 6.58 -23.16 -4.22
C ASP A 211 6.11 -23.08 -5.67
N GLY A 212 6.89 -23.69 -6.57
CA GLY A 212 6.66 -23.62 -8.01
C GLY A 212 6.71 -22.17 -8.55
N LYS A 213 5.53 -21.61 -8.84
CA LYS A 213 5.36 -20.25 -9.40
C LYS A 213 4.90 -19.22 -8.37
N SER A 214 4.56 -19.64 -7.16
CA SER A 214 3.96 -18.80 -6.13
C SER A 214 4.85 -18.77 -4.89
N TYR A 215 4.62 -17.79 -4.02
CA TYR A 215 5.24 -17.72 -2.71
C TYR A 215 4.20 -18.03 -1.65
N TYR A 216 4.59 -18.74 -0.59
CA TYR A 216 3.78 -19.01 0.58
C TYR A 216 4.52 -18.56 1.85
N ILE A 217 3.78 -18.28 2.92
CA ILE A 217 4.30 -17.92 4.24
C ILE A 217 4.87 -19.17 4.87
N HIS A 218 6.20 -19.24 4.96
CA HIS A 218 6.89 -20.35 5.61
C HIS A 218 7.07 -20.10 7.11
N ALA A 219 7.43 -18.87 7.50
CA ALA A 219 7.66 -18.53 8.90
C ALA A 219 7.24 -17.08 9.21
N ILE A 220 6.86 -16.83 10.47
CA ILE A 220 6.60 -15.52 11.04
C ILE A 220 7.46 -15.37 12.30
N LYS A 221 8.25 -14.30 12.38
CA LYS A 221 9.17 -14.05 13.49
C LYS A 221 8.96 -12.66 14.07
N GLU A 222 9.28 -12.51 15.35
CA GLU A 222 9.41 -11.17 15.94
C GLU A 222 10.59 -10.43 15.30
N ALA A 223 10.45 -9.12 15.13
CA ALA A 223 11.54 -8.30 14.65
C ALA A 223 12.58 -8.06 15.76
N GLU A 224 13.85 -8.23 15.41
CA GLU A 224 14.97 -7.82 16.26
C GLU A 224 15.00 -6.29 16.41
N ASP A 225 15.69 -5.78 17.42
CA ASP A 225 15.66 -4.34 17.76
C ASP A 225 16.17 -3.44 16.62
N ASP A 226 17.10 -3.92 15.78
CA ASP A 226 17.61 -3.21 14.60
C ASP A 226 16.65 -3.27 13.40
N GLU A 227 15.63 -4.13 13.47
CA GLU A 227 14.65 -4.36 12.40
C GLU A 227 13.28 -3.80 12.70
N LYS A 228 13.00 -3.50 13.97
CA LYS A 228 11.77 -2.81 14.39
C LYS A 228 11.62 -1.51 13.61
N LEU A 229 10.40 -1.28 13.15
CA LEU A 229 10.04 -0.01 12.54
C LEU A 229 9.87 0.98 13.68
N GLU A 230 10.74 1.97 13.72
CA GLU A 230 10.51 3.14 14.54
C GLU A 230 9.38 3.94 13.89
N ASN A 231 8.44 4.42 14.72
CA ASN A 231 7.43 5.37 14.28
C ASN A 231 8.13 6.68 13.97
N ASP A 232 8.53 6.79 12.71
CA ASP A 232 9.27 7.93 12.26
C ASP A 232 8.29 9.11 12.14
N THR A 233 8.42 10.07 13.04
CA THR A 233 7.80 11.40 12.85
C THR A 233 8.47 12.15 11.69
N SER A 234 9.44 11.53 10.99
CA SER A 234 10.16 12.14 9.88
C SER A 234 9.32 12.26 8.60
N TYR A 235 9.50 13.46 8.04
CA TYR A 235 8.74 14.07 6.97
C TYR A 235 9.07 13.44 5.62
N GLN A 236 8.10 12.80 4.97
CA GLN A 236 8.19 12.54 3.52
C GLN A 236 7.78 13.81 2.77
N LYS A 237 8.75 14.73 2.59
CA LYS A 237 8.57 15.92 1.75
C LYS A 237 8.40 15.47 0.30
N LYS A 238 7.17 15.49 -0.22
CA LYS A 238 6.92 15.39 -1.66
C LYS A 238 7.48 16.65 -2.33
N THR A 239 8.73 16.62 -2.76
CA THR A 239 9.32 17.70 -3.57
C THR A 239 8.70 17.70 -4.96
N LYS A 240 7.51 18.28 -5.08
CA LYS A 240 7.05 18.80 -6.37
C LYS A 240 7.82 20.07 -6.68
N SER A 241 8.87 19.91 -7.49
CA SER A 241 9.42 20.98 -8.31
C SER A 241 8.38 21.43 -9.34
N GLY A 242 8.17 22.75 -9.43
CA GLY A 242 7.72 23.42 -10.65
C GLY A 242 6.23 23.77 -10.74
N ALA A 243 5.88 24.97 -10.27
CA ALA A 243 5.28 26.00 -11.13
C ALA A 243 5.20 27.33 -10.36
N GLU A 244 5.84 28.35 -10.94
CA GLU A 244 5.88 29.73 -10.50
C GLU A 244 4.50 30.40 -10.43
N SER A 245 4.36 31.25 -9.40
CA SER A 245 3.86 32.62 -9.45
C SER A 245 2.83 33.02 -10.52
N SER A 246 1.65 33.42 -10.07
CA SER A 246 1.11 34.72 -10.48
C SER A 246 0.04 35.21 -9.49
N SER A 247 0.34 36.34 -8.87
CA SER A 247 -0.60 37.18 -8.13
C SER A 247 -1.72 37.72 -9.03
N SER A 248 -2.96 37.70 -8.57
CA SER A 248 -3.95 38.71 -8.95
C SER A 248 -5.00 38.90 -7.86
N LYS A 249 -4.95 40.10 -7.27
CA LYS A 249 -6.01 40.78 -6.50
C LYS A 249 -7.40 40.60 -7.14
N SER A 250 -8.41 40.37 -6.30
CA SER A 250 -9.70 41.07 -6.41
C SER A 250 -10.50 40.97 -5.10
N SER A 251 -10.55 42.08 -4.38
CA SER A 251 -11.58 42.41 -3.39
C SER A 251 -12.81 43.03 -4.08
N SER A 252 -13.94 43.07 -3.36
CA SER A 252 -15.25 43.71 -3.68
C SER A 252 -16.20 42.85 -4.55
N SER A 253 -17.51 42.72 -4.34
CA SER A 253 -18.51 43.33 -3.44
C SER A 253 -19.88 42.63 -3.64
N ALA A 254 -20.88 43.04 -2.84
CA ALA A 254 -22.35 42.80 -2.93
C ALA A 254 -22.86 41.66 -2.02
N ALA A 255 -23.56 41.91 -0.90
CA ALA A 255 -24.83 42.63 -0.66
C ALA A 255 -26.09 41.78 -0.93
N SER A 256 -26.86 41.60 0.16
CA SER A 256 -28.31 41.39 0.30
C SER A 256 -29.00 40.17 -0.34
N SER A 257 -29.62 39.31 0.49
CA SER A 257 -31.05 39.46 0.81
C SER A 257 -31.60 38.32 1.68
N GLN A 258 -32.47 38.73 2.62
CA GLN A 258 -33.22 37.96 3.60
C GLN A 258 -34.24 36.99 2.99
N ARG A 259 -34.59 35.93 3.74
CA ARG A 259 -35.99 35.59 4.04
C ARG A 259 -36.09 34.55 5.18
N GLN A 260 -36.42 35.00 6.38
CA GLN A 260 -37.15 34.21 7.39
C GLN A 260 -38.36 35.04 7.80
N GLY A 261 -39.56 34.51 7.57
CA GLY A 261 -40.82 35.05 8.05
C GLY A 261 -41.29 34.27 9.27
N GLN A 262 -41.46 34.99 10.38
CA GLN A 262 -42.65 35.08 11.25
C GLN A 262 -43.87 34.20 10.86
N THR A 263 -44.66 33.57 11.75
CA THR A 263 -45.28 33.85 13.07
C THR A 263 -45.89 32.49 13.52
N GLY A 264 -46.10 32.09 14.78
CA GLY A 264 -46.63 32.75 15.98
C GLY A 264 -47.72 31.84 16.60
N GLU A 265 -47.88 31.90 17.92
CA GLU A 265 -49.01 31.50 18.78
C GLU A 265 -48.97 30.19 19.60
N ASP A 266 -49.13 30.45 20.91
CA ASP A 266 -49.28 29.59 22.07
C ASP A 266 -50.58 28.77 22.09
N THR A 267 -50.53 27.58 22.69
CA THR A 267 -51.47 27.18 23.77
C THR A 267 -50.93 25.97 24.54
N ASP A 268 -50.63 26.19 25.81
CA ASP A 268 -51.03 25.42 27.00
C ASP A 268 -51.53 23.97 26.80
N ASN A 269 -50.97 22.99 27.52
CA ASN A 269 -51.62 22.38 28.71
C ASN A 269 -50.97 21.05 29.18
N THR A 270 -50.79 20.93 30.50
CA THR A 270 -50.91 19.72 31.35
C THR A 270 -49.79 18.63 31.33
N ALA A 271 -49.06 18.58 32.45
CA ALA A 271 -48.37 17.40 33.02
C ALA A 271 -49.39 16.45 33.71
N PRO A 272 -49.07 15.33 34.42
CA PRO A 272 -47.77 14.71 34.72
C PRO A 272 -47.76 13.14 34.75
N GLN A 273 -46.65 12.58 35.26
CA GLN A 273 -46.46 11.27 35.93
C GLN A 273 -46.35 9.99 35.06
N ALA A 274 -45.19 9.33 35.13
CA ALA A 274 -44.83 8.19 36.02
C ALA A 274 -45.36 6.86 35.45
N GLN A 275 -44.58 5.78 35.34
CA GLN A 275 -43.49 5.26 36.18
C GLN A 275 -42.38 4.66 35.33
#